data_AF-A0AAU9RUN5-F1
#
_entry.id   AF-A0AAU9RUN5-F1
#
_cell.length_a   1.000
_cell.length_b   1.000
_cell.length_c   1.000
_cell.angle_alpha   90.00
_cell.angle_beta   90.00
_cell.angle_gamma   90.00
#
_symmetry.space_group_name_H-M   'P 1'
#
loop_
_entity.id
_entity.type
_entity.pdbx_description
1 polymer ?
#
loop_
_entity_poly.entity_id
_entity_poly.type
_entity_poly.pdbx_seq_one_letter_code
_entity_poly.pdbx_strand_id
1 'polypeptide(L)'
;MGGEVKVVMLPFLAFGHLIPFHHLATALAKAGVHVIFVSTPNNIRRLPKLPQEIVNMIEFIQFPLPESLLASFLSLVADRSPNWIIADVIPHWAADVARDLDIPLILFNVSLPESFEAPPRWVDFPSSVAFRNHEAVAVHAGLYGKNASGIADAQRLAKLLQASQAIAVRSCKEIENEYLNLYVKITNKPVIPGLNARLLVDKGLAIEVEREEDGSFNRNGVAQCLRRAMEGAEGERLKVRAEEAAAIFSDRKLQDQYVADFVDYLRKGPRK
;
A
#
# COMPACT_ATOMS: atom_id res chain seq x y z
N MET A 1 10.90 -29.07 -4.60
CA MET A 1 11.92 -28.27 -3.88
C MET A 1 11.89 -26.89 -4.51
N GLY A 2 11.21 -25.93 -3.87
CA GLY A 2 11.15 -24.55 -4.39
C GLY A 2 12.39 -23.80 -3.91
N GLY A 3 13.12 -23.16 -4.83
CA GLY A 3 14.30 -22.36 -4.49
C GLY A 3 13.98 -21.19 -3.56
N GLU A 4 15.02 -20.57 -3.02
CA GLU A 4 14.92 -19.34 -2.24
C GLU A 4 14.26 -18.22 -3.09
N VAL A 5 13.23 -17.57 -2.54
CA VAL A 5 12.55 -16.45 -3.21
C VAL A 5 13.22 -15.15 -2.80
N LYS A 6 13.67 -14.37 -3.78
CA LYS A 6 14.29 -13.07 -3.62
C LYS A 6 13.44 -11.99 -4.26
N VAL A 7 13.20 -10.89 -3.55
CA VAL A 7 12.43 -9.75 -4.05
C VAL A 7 13.22 -8.45 -3.90
N VAL A 8 13.11 -7.56 -4.89
CA VAL A 8 13.57 -6.16 -4.76
C VAL A 8 12.38 -5.27 -4.48
N MET A 9 12.47 -4.47 -3.41
CA MET A 9 11.45 -3.49 -3.02
C MET A 9 11.90 -2.07 -3.34
N LEU A 10 11.02 -1.34 -4.00
CA LEU A 10 11.25 0.04 -4.40
C LEU A 10 10.12 0.97 -3.91
N PRO A 11 10.19 1.43 -2.66
CA PRO A 11 9.22 2.36 -2.08
C PRO A 11 9.37 3.78 -2.62
N PHE A 12 8.29 4.59 -2.53
CA PHE A 12 8.44 6.04 -2.54
C PHE A 12 9.15 6.51 -1.26
N LEU A 13 9.97 7.56 -1.36
CA LEU A 13 10.90 7.99 -0.30
C LEU A 13 10.23 8.69 0.89
N ALA A 14 8.92 8.91 0.86
CA ALA A 14 8.17 9.47 1.99
C ALA A 14 7.84 8.38 3.02
N PHE A 15 7.83 8.74 4.32
CA PHE A 15 7.59 7.78 5.41
C PHE A 15 6.23 7.10 5.36
N GLY A 16 5.21 7.76 4.79
CA GLY A 16 3.90 7.14 4.54
C GLY A 16 3.96 5.91 3.63
N HIS A 17 5.03 5.76 2.85
CA HIS A 17 5.26 4.64 1.94
C HIS A 17 6.37 3.73 2.46
N LEU A 18 7.47 4.30 2.97
CA LEU A 18 8.59 3.53 3.53
C LEU A 18 8.18 2.62 4.69
N ILE A 19 7.34 3.09 5.61
CA ILE A 19 6.94 2.31 6.78
C ILE A 19 6.09 1.09 6.37
N PRO A 20 5.05 1.22 5.53
CA PRO A 20 4.35 0.07 4.96
C PRO A 20 5.26 -0.92 4.25
N PHE A 21 6.16 -0.44 3.40
CA PHE A 21 7.13 -1.30 2.71
C PHE A 21 8.05 -2.01 3.71
N HIS A 22 8.51 -1.34 4.76
CA HIS A 22 9.34 -1.94 5.80
C HIS A 22 8.59 -3.01 6.60
N HIS A 23 7.31 -2.79 6.89
CA HIS A 23 6.46 -3.79 7.53
C HIS A 23 6.27 -5.01 6.63
N LEU A 24 6.01 -4.80 5.33
CA LEU A 24 5.91 -5.89 4.37
C LEU A 24 7.24 -6.65 4.24
N ALA A 25 8.37 -5.94 4.13
CA ALA A 25 9.70 -6.54 4.09
C ALA A 25 9.97 -7.43 5.31
N THR A 26 9.66 -6.93 6.50
CA THR A 26 9.78 -7.68 7.77
C THR A 26 8.92 -8.94 7.76
N ALA A 27 7.67 -8.84 7.30
CA ALA A 27 6.75 -9.98 7.26
C ALA A 27 7.22 -11.06 6.27
N LEU A 28 7.62 -10.66 5.06
CA LEU A 28 8.16 -11.57 4.04
C LEU A 28 9.47 -12.24 4.50
N ALA A 29 10.36 -11.48 5.13
CA ALA A 29 11.61 -11.99 5.68
C ALA A 29 11.38 -13.06 6.76
N LYS A 30 10.44 -12.82 7.68
CA LYS A 30 10.04 -13.82 8.69
C LYS A 30 9.47 -15.09 8.07
N ALA A 31 8.86 -14.98 6.88
CA ALA A 31 8.33 -16.11 6.13
C ALA A 31 9.34 -16.75 5.16
N GLY A 32 10.62 -16.35 5.22
CA GLY A 32 11.71 -16.97 4.47
C GLY A 32 11.93 -16.41 3.05
N VAL A 33 11.47 -15.19 2.78
CA VAL A 33 11.76 -14.46 1.52
C VAL A 33 12.95 -13.53 1.74
N HIS A 34 13.96 -13.58 0.88
CA HIS A 34 15.07 -12.64 0.91
C HIS A 34 14.65 -11.31 0.28
N VAL A 35 14.72 -10.22 1.05
CA VAL A 35 14.26 -8.89 0.62
C VAL A 35 15.45 -7.98 0.38
N ILE A 36 15.50 -7.36 -0.79
CA ILE A 36 16.42 -6.27 -1.11
C ILE A 36 15.63 -4.97 -1.04
N PHE A 37 15.89 -4.16 -0.01
CA PHE A 37 15.15 -2.93 0.27
C PHE A 37 15.96 -1.72 -0.22
N VAL A 38 15.48 -1.06 -1.28
CA VAL A 38 16.19 0.06 -1.91
C VAL A 38 15.69 1.39 -1.35
N SER A 39 16.59 2.18 -0.76
CA SER A 39 16.26 3.51 -0.24
C SER A 39 17.50 4.37 -0.05
N THR A 40 17.32 5.64 0.33
CA THR A 40 18.44 6.55 0.60
C THR A 40 19.10 6.23 1.95
N PRO A 41 20.39 6.54 2.14
CA PRO A 41 21.09 6.36 3.42
C PRO A 41 20.39 7.03 4.61
N ASN A 42 19.86 8.24 4.40
CA ASN A 42 19.13 9.00 5.43
C ASN A 42 17.85 8.29 5.85
N ASN A 43 17.11 7.72 4.91
CA ASN A 43 15.88 7.01 5.19
C ASN A 43 16.15 5.68 5.91
N ILE A 44 17.13 4.90 5.44
CA ILE A 44 17.51 3.62 6.04
C ILE A 44 17.86 3.80 7.53
N ARG A 45 18.64 4.83 7.86
CA ARG A 45 18.99 5.14 9.27
C ARG A 45 17.81 5.45 10.18
N ARG A 46 16.67 5.86 9.61
CA ARG A 46 15.44 6.24 10.33
C ARG A 46 14.38 5.14 10.34
N LEU A 47 14.60 4.04 9.63
CA LEU A 47 13.69 2.91 9.65
C LEU A 47 13.79 2.17 10.99
N PRO A 48 12.71 1.48 11.42
CA PRO A 48 12.76 0.61 12.59
C PRO A 48 13.88 -0.42 12.47
N LYS A 49 14.57 -0.72 13.58
CA LYS A 49 15.60 -1.76 13.59
C LYS A 49 15.00 -3.13 13.34
N LEU A 50 15.74 -3.97 12.61
CA LEU A 50 15.34 -5.34 12.36
C LEU A 50 15.58 -6.21 13.60
N PRO A 51 14.66 -7.15 13.89
CA PRO A 51 14.94 -8.26 14.82
C PRO A 51 16.13 -9.10 14.36
N GLN A 52 16.89 -9.65 15.31
CA GLN A 52 18.11 -10.41 15.03
C GLN A 52 17.83 -11.66 14.17
N GLU A 53 16.62 -12.23 14.26
CA GLU A 53 16.24 -13.43 13.53
C GLU A 53 16.16 -13.22 12.01
N ILE A 54 15.95 -11.98 11.57
CA ILE A 54 15.75 -11.65 10.14
C ILE A 54 16.75 -10.64 9.59
N VAL A 55 17.74 -10.23 10.38
CA VAL A 55 18.71 -9.20 9.97
C VAL A 55 19.47 -9.57 8.68
N ASN A 56 19.69 -10.87 8.45
CA ASN A 56 20.35 -11.39 7.25
C ASN A 56 19.38 -11.69 6.09
N MET A 57 18.07 -11.56 6.33
CA MET A 57 17.04 -11.78 5.31
C MET A 57 16.65 -10.48 4.58
N ILE A 58 17.08 -9.32 5.08
CA ILE A 58 16.80 -8.02 4.49
C ILE A 58 18.11 -7.28 4.21
N GLU A 59 18.43 -7.14 2.93
CA GLU A 59 19.55 -6.35 2.45
C GLU A 59 19.08 -4.91 2.19
N PHE A 60 19.56 -3.95 2.98
CA PHE A 60 19.33 -2.52 2.70
C PHE A 60 20.33 -2.00 1.68
N ILE A 61 19.88 -1.77 0.45
CA ILE A 61 20.69 -1.11 -0.58
C ILE A 61 20.56 0.39 -0.43
N GLN A 62 21.67 1.00 -0.01
CA GLN A 62 21.85 2.43 -0.04
C GLN A 62 21.98 2.86 -1.49
N PHE A 63 20.91 3.44 -2.03
CA PHE A 63 20.90 3.96 -3.39
C PHE A 63 21.22 5.46 -3.32
N PRO A 64 22.47 5.89 -3.59
CA PRO A 64 22.74 7.31 -3.79
C PRO A 64 21.93 7.73 -5.02
N LEU A 65 21.15 8.81 -4.93
CA LEU A 65 20.40 9.35 -6.06
C LEU A 65 21.42 9.75 -7.16
N PRO A 66 21.61 8.96 -8.24
CA PRO A 66 22.61 9.27 -9.26
C PRO A 66 22.00 10.19 -10.32
N GLU A 67 22.85 10.79 -11.15
CA GLU A 67 22.40 11.51 -12.36
C GLU A 67 21.59 10.60 -13.31
N SER A 68 21.80 9.28 -13.26
CA SER A 68 20.99 8.26 -13.94
C SER A 68 20.49 7.18 -12.97
N LEU A 69 19.37 7.47 -12.32
CA LEU A 69 18.63 6.58 -11.41
C LEU A 69 18.27 5.25 -12.09
N LEU A 70 17.85 5.29 -13.36
CA LEU A 70 17.39 4.12 -14.11
C LEU A 70 18.51 3.12 -14.39
N ALA A 71 19.66 3.59 -14.93
CA ALA A 71 20.77 2.69 -15.28
C ALA A 71 21.37 2.02 -14.03
N SER A 72 21.50 2.78 -12.94
CA SER A 72 22.02 2.27 -11.68
C SER A 72 21.09 1.22 -11.07
N PHE A 73 19.77 1.43 -11.15
CA PHE A 73 18.81 0.45 -10.65
C PHE A 73 18.73 -0.78 -11.55
N LEU A 74 18.76 -0.62 -12.87
CA LEU A 74 18.79 -1.73 -13.81
C LEU A 74 20.01 -2.62 -13.55
N SER A 75 21.20 -2.04 -13.36
CA SER A 75 22.41 -2.78 -13.01
C SER A 75 22.27 -3.51 -11.66
N LEU A 76 21.68 -2.85 -10.65
CA LEU A 76 21.42 -3.47 -9.34
C LEU A 76 20.50 -4.70 -9.46
N VAL A 77 19.39 -4.57 -10.18
CA VAL A 77 18.41 -5.65 -10.34
C VAL A 77 19.03 -6.80 -11.16
N ALA A 78 19.76 -6.49 -12.22
CA ALA A 78 20.46 -7.50 -13.02
C ALA A 78 21.47 -8.29 -12.16
N ASP A 79 22.31 -7.59 -11.39
CA ASP A 79 23.33 -8.21 -10.54
C ASP A 79 22.71 -9.06 -9.41
N ARG A 80 21.65 -8.58 -8.77
CA ARG A 80 21.01 -9.32 -7.67
C ARG A 80 20.09 -10.44 -8.14
N SER A 81 19.65 -10.40 -9.40
CA SER A 81 18.78 -11.39 -10.06
C SER A 81 17.59 -11.82 -9.17
N PRO A 82 16.71 -10.88 -8.76
CA PRO A 82 15.55 -11.22 -7.95
C PRO A 82 14.49 -11.97 -8.76
N ASN A 83 13.63 -12.71 -8.07
CA ASN A 83 12.46 -13.35 -8.68
C ASN A 83 11.34 -12.35 -8.95
N TRP A 84 11.25 -11.27 -8.18
CA TRP A 84 10.19 -10.25 -8.29
C TRP A 84 10.69 -8.84 -8.00
N ILE A 85 10.05 -7.87 -8.65
CA ILE A 85 10.12 -6.45 -8.29
C ILE A 85 8.80 -6.06 -7.60
N ILE A 86 8.87 -5.49 -6.41
CA ILE A 86 7.72 -4.91 -5.70
C ILE A 86 7.92 -3.40 -5.67
N ALA A 87 7.09 -2.66 -6.40
CA ALA A 87 7.28 -1.22 -6.62
C ALA A 87 6.09 -0.40 -6.15
N ASP A 88 6.38 0.81 -5.67
CA ASP A 88 5.41 1.87 -5.42
C ASP A 88 5.03 2.59 -6.74
N VAL A 89 3.97 3.40 -6.73
CA VAL A 89 3.48 4.17 -7.90
C VAL A 89 4.51 5.18 -8.40
N ILE A 90 5.18 5.89 -7.49
CA ILE A 90 6.08 6.98 -7.86
C ILE A 90 7.28 6.51 -8.72
N PRO A 91 8.01 5.44 -8.36
CA PRO A 91 9.06 4.87 -9.21
C PRO A 91 8.51 4.05 -10.40
N HIS A 92 7.59 4.64 -11.17
CA HIS A 92 6.96 4.05 -12.36
C HIS A 92 7.92 3.50 -13.43
N TRP A 93 9.17 3.98 -13.45
CA TRP A 93 10.24 3.48 -14.31
C TRP A 93 10.66 2.04 -13.97
N ALA A 94 10.28 1.52 -12.79
CA ALA A 94 10.44 0.11 -12.44
C ALA A 94 9.74 -0.85 -13.41
N ALA A 95 8.65 -0.41 -14.06
CA ALA A 95 8.02 -1.19 -15.13
C ALA A 95 8.93 -1.39 -16.34
N ASP A 96 9.76 -0.41 -16.69
CA ASP A 96 10.69 -0.55 -17.80
C ASP A 96 11.78 -1.55 -17.43
N VAL A 97 12.32 -1.47 -16.21
CA VAL A 97 13.33 -2.40 -15.71
C VAL A 97 12.79 -3.83 -15.63
N ALA A 98 11.56 -4.00 -15.14
CA ALA A 98 10.87 -5.28 -15.09
C ALA A 98 10.75 -5.91 -16.48
N ARG A 99 10.33 -5.12 -17.48
CA ARG A 99 10.23 -5.56 -18.88
C ARG A 99 11.60 -5.90 -19.46
N ASP A 100 12.58 -5.02 -19.29
CA ASP A 100 13.89 -5.13 -19.94
C ASP A 100 14.71 -6.31 -19.38
N LEU A 101 14.47 -6.70 -18.12
CA LEU A 101 15.11 -7.85 -17.48
C LEU A 101 14.23 -9.11 -17.44
N ASP A 102 13.02 -9.06 -18.00
CA ASP A 102 12.01 -10.15 -17.93
C ASP A 102 11.73 -10.63 -16.49
N ILE A 103 11.61 -9.69 -15.56
CA ILE A 103 11.32 -9.95 -14.14
C ILE A 103 9.89 -9.52 -13.83
N PRO A 104 9.04 -10.38 -13.24
CA PRO A 104 7.67 -10.02 -12.94
C PRO A 104 7.59 -8.95 -11.83
N LEU A 105 6.57 -8.10 -11.93
CA LEU A 105 6.35 -6.94 -11.08
C LEU A 105 5.04 -7.05 -10.30
N ILE A 106 5.10 -6.67 -9.02
CA ILE A 106 3.94 -6.46 -8.17
C ILE A 106 3.87 -4.98 -7.84
N LEU A 107 2.73 -4.36 -8.12
CA LEU A 107 2.45 -3.01 -7.63
C LEU A 107 2.07 -3.13 -6.16
N PHE A 108 2.86 -2.56 -5.24
CA PHE A 108 2.42 -2.40 -3.86
C PHE A 108 1.82 -1.00 -3.69
N ASN A 109 0.49 -0.94 -3.75
CA ASN A 109 -0.24 0.30 -3.63
C ASN A 109 -0.60 0.55 -2.17
N VAL A 110 0.07 1.54 -1.56
CA VAL A 110 -0.18 1.96 -0.17
C VAL A 110 -1.41 2.86 -0.03
N SER A 111 -2.02 3.28 -1.13
CA SER A 111 -3.24 4.09 -1.19
C SER A 111 -4.37 3.26 -1.80
N LEU A 112 -5.48 3.09 -1.08
CA LEU A 112 -6.65 2.40 -1.63
C LEU A 112 -7.26 3.20 -2.80
N PRO A 113 -7.85 2.52 -3.80
CA PRO A 113 -8.63 3.16 -4.86
C PRO A 113 -10.00 3.60 -4.33
N GLU A 114 -10.01 4.47 -3.32
CA GLU A 114 -11.23 5.14 -2.83
C GLU A 114 -11.45 6.48 -3.53
N SER A 115 -10.92 6.63 -4.74
CA SER A 115 -10.92 7.90 -5.48
C SER A 115 -12.13 8.13 -6.38
N PHE A 116 -13.27 7.50 -6.10
CA PHE A 116 -14.50 7.81 -6.81
C PHE A 116 -15.41 8.64 -5.92
N GLU A 117 -15.76 9.85 -6.39
CA GLU A 117 -16.70 10.78 -5.73
C GLU A 117 -18.08 10.14 -5.41
N ALA A 118 -18.38 9.00 -6.02
CA ALA A 118 -19.40 8.04 -5.61
C ALA A 118 -19.06 6.69 -6.26
N PRO A 119 -19.44 5.53 -5.66
CA PRO A 119 -19.37 4.26 -6.35
C PRO A 119 -20.06 4.39 -7.72
N PRO A 120 -19.39 4.08 -8.85
CA PRO A 120 -20.00 4.13 -10.17
C PRO A 120 -21.30 3.30 -10.20
N ARG A 121 -22.27 3.65 -11.05
CA ARG A 121 -23.59 2.98 -11.11
C ARG A 121 -23.56 1.45 -11.29
N TRP A 122 -22.42 0.90 -11.72
CA TRP A 122 -22.19 -0.54 -11.91
C TRP A 122 -21.61 -1.25 -10.67
N VAL A 123 -21.35 -0.50 -9.58
CA VAL A 123 -21.04 -1.01 -8.24
C VAL A 123 -22.34 -1.24 -7.49
N ASP A 124 -22.50 -2.44 -6.95
CA ASP A 124 -23.76 -2.98 -6.41
C ASP A 124 -23.78 -3.12 -4.88
N PHE A 125 -22.79 -2.56 -4.19
CA PHE A 125 -22.75 -2.50 -2.73
C PHE A 125 -22.86 -1.05 -2.22
N PRO A 126 -23.48 -0.83 -1.04
CA PRO A 126 -23.56 0.49 -0.44
C PRO A 126 -22.18 0.97 0.02
N SER A 127 -21.82 2.20 -0.30
CA SER A 127 -20.57 2.87 0.12
C SER A 127 -20.90 4.30 0.52
N SER A 128 -20.47 4.72 1.71
CA SER A 128 -20.52 6.13 2.13
C SER A 128 -19.21 6.86 1.89
N VAL A 129 -18.10 6.14 1.60
CA VAL A 129 -16.85 6.76 1.17
C VAL A 129 -17.02 7.45 -0.19
N ALA A 130 -16.87 8.76 -0.15
CA ALA A 130 -16.82 9.67 -1.28
C ALA A 130 -15.95 10.87 -0.90
N PHE A 131 -15.15 11.39 -1.83
CA PHE A 131 -14.49 12.66 -1.59
C PHE A 131 -15.51 13.79 -1.49
N ARG A 132 -15.30 14.71 -0.53
CA ARG A 132 -15.99 16.00 -0.55
C ARG A 132 -15.54 16.78 -1.78
N ASN A 133 -16.39 17.64 -2.33
CA ASN A 133 -16.06 18.40 -3.55
C ASN A 133 -14.68 19.08 -3.49
N HIS A 134 -14.32 19.72 -2.36
CA HIS A 134 -13.02 20.38 -2.21
C HIS A 134 -11.85 19.39 -2.17
N GLU A 135 -12.03 18.20 -1.58
CA GLU A 135 -11.04 17.13 -1.56
C GLU A 135 -10.90 16.52 -2.95
N ALA A 136 -12.01 16.30 -3.65
CA ALA A 136 -12.05 15.73 -4.98
C ALA A 136 -11.31 16.61 -5.99
N VAL A 137 -11.47 17.94 -5.90
CA VAL A 137 -10.71 18.90 -6.70
C VAL A 137 -9.21 18.78 -6.42
N ALA A 138 -8.80 18.72 -5.15
CA ALA A 138 -7.39 18.60 -4.78
C ALA A 138 -6.79 17.26 -5.23
N VAL A 139 -7.54 16.16 -5.08
CA VAL A 139 -7.14 14.82 -5.51
C VAL A 139 -7.05 14.73 -7.02
N HIS A 140 -8.04 15.29 -7.74
CA HIS A 140 -8.01 15.36 -9.20
C HIS A 140 -6.79 16.15 -9.69
N ALA A 141 -6.54 17.32 -9.11
CA ALA A 141 -5.37 18.13 -9.44
C ALA A 141 -4.05 17.40 -9.15
N GLY A 142 -3.95 16.67 -8.03
CA GLY A 142 -2.77 15.88 -7.71
C GLY A 142 -2.56 14.68 -8.64
N LEU A 143 -3.63 13.94 -8.95
CA LEU A 143 -3.55 12.72 -9.77
C LEU A 143 -3.36 13.02 -11.26
N TYR A 144 -4.07 14.00 -11.80
CA TYR A 144 -4.10 14.29 -13.24
C TYR A 144 -3.27 15.51 -13.63
N GLY A 145 -2.89 16.36 -12.67
CA GLY A 145 -1.98 17.47 -12.91
C GLY A 145 -0.57 16.98 -13.24
N LYS A 146 0.06 17.62 -14.22
CA LYS A 146 1.48 17.41 -14.50
C LYS A 146 2.32 18.15 -13.45
N ASN A 147 3.20 17.42 -12.77
CA ASN A 147 4.20 18.01 -11.88
C ASN A 147 5.50 18.32 -12.65
N ALA A 148 6.56 18.70 -11.92
CA ALA A 148 7.86 19.03 -12.49
C ALA A 148 8.48 17.92 -13.37
N SER A 149 8.07 16.66 -13.21
CA SER A 149 8.52 15.57 -14.08
C SER A 149 7.80 15.50 -15.44
N GLY A 150 6.77 16.34 -15.66
CA GLY A 150 5.93 16.32 -16.86
C GLY A 150 4.97 15.14 -16.99
N ILE A 151 4.91 14.25 -15.98
CA ILE A 151 4.08 13.04 -15.96
C ILE A 151 3.13 13.12 -14.76
N ALA A 152 1.84 12.91 -14.99
CA ALA A 152 0.83 12.88 -13.94
C ALA A 152 0.86 11.56 -13.16
N ASP A 153 0.46 11.57 -11.89
CA ASP A 153 0.49 10.36 -11.05
C ASP A 153 -0.48 9.28 -11.54
N ALA A 154 -1.60 9.67 -12.15
CA ALA A 154 -2.51 8.74 -12.83
C ALA A 154 -1.83 8.00 -14.00
N GLN A 155 -0.92 8.66 -14.73
CA GLN A 155 -0.15 8.04 -15.80
C GLN A 155 0.90 7.06 -15.23
N ARG A 156 1.54 7.41 -14.11
CA ARG A 156 2.46 6.53 -13.38
C ARG A 156 1.75 5.27 -12.91
N LEU A 157 0.58 5.44 -12.28
CA LEU A 157 -0.26 4.35 -11.81
C LEU A 157 -0.69 3.45 -12.97
N ALA A 158 -1.20 4.03 -14.06
CA ALA A 158 -1.61 3.27 -15.25
C ALA A 158 -0.46 2.43 -15.82
N LYS A 159 0.75 2.99 -15.90
CA LYS A 159 1.94 2.28 -16.38
C LYS A 159 2.27 1.06 -15.52
N LEU A 160 2.33 1.22 -14.20
CA LEU A 160 2.61 0.08 -13.31
C LEU A 160 1.47 -0.91 -13.25
N LEU A 161 0.22 -0.44 -13.25
CA LEU A 161 -0.95 -1.31 -13.33
C LEU A 161 -0.94 -2.14 -14.59
N GLN A 162 -0.45 -1.64 -15.73
CA GLN A 162 -0.33 -2.44 -16.95
C GLN A 162 0.77 -3.50 -16.81
N ALA A 163 1.95 -3.10 -16.31
CA ALA A 163 3.13 -3.97 -16.22
C ALA A 163 3.04 -5.06 -15.13
N SER A 164 2.25 -4.85 -14.07
CA SER A 164 2.21 -5.74 -12.92
C SER A 164 1.50 -7.08 -13.19
N GLN A 165 1.89 -8.16 -12.52
CA GLN A 165 1.16 -9.43 -12.54
C GLN A 165 0.16 -9.53 -11.39
N ALA A 166 0.38 -8.77 -10.31
CA ALA A 166 -0.54 -8.65 -9.19
C ALA A 166 -0.43 -7.27 -8.54
N ILE A 167 -1.41 -6.94 -7.71
CA ILE A 167 -1.45 -5.71 -6.92
C ILE A 167 -1.47 -6.12 -5.45
N ALA A 168 -0.42 -5.80 -4.72
CA ALA A 168 -0.45 -5.85 -3.27
C ALA A 168 -1.07 -4.55 -2.74
N VAL A 169 -1.96 -4.65 -1.78
CA VAL A 169 -2.62 -3.49 -1.17
C VAL A 169 -2.56 -3.57 0.34
N ARG A 170 -2.47 -2.42 0.99
CA ARG A 170 -2.58 -2.31 2.43
C ARG A 170 -4.06 -2.26 2.83
N SER A 171 -4.66 -3.43 3.05
CA SER A 171 -6.08 -3.70 3.23
C SER A 171 -6.31 -5.11 3.79
N CYS A 172 -7.53 -5.47 4.19
CA CYS A 172 -7.88 -6.84 4.59
C CYS A 172 -9.31 -7.18 4.16
N LYS A 173 -9.56 -8.46 3.89
CA LYS A 173 -10.90 -8.92 3.46
C LYS A 173 -11.93 -8.80 4.57
N GLU A 174 -11.52 -8.85 5.83
CA GLU A 174 -12.43 -8.75 6.96
C GLU A 174 -13.10 -7.37 7.03
N ILE A 175 -12.47 -6.35 6.44
CA ILE A 175 -12.95 -4.96 6.47
C ILE A 175 -13.33 -4.46 5.08
N GLU A 176 -12.52 -4.74 4.06
CA GLU A 176 -12.60 -4.07 2.75
C GLU A 176 -12.89 -5.06 1.59
N ASN A 177 -13.49 -6.22 1.88
CA ASN A 177 -13.75 -7.28 0.88
C ASN A 177 -14.40 -6.75 -0.41
N GLU A 178 -15.45 -5.94 -0.28
CA GLU A 178 -16.21 -5.40 -1.41
C GLU A 178 -15.32 -4.52 -2.31
N TYR A 179 -14.49 -3.66 -1.71
CA TYR A 179 -13.53 -2.83 -2.44
C TYR A 179 -12.39 -3.65 -3.05
N LEU A 180 -11.92 -4.70 -2.36
CA LEU A 180 -10.91 -5.60 -2.89
C LEU A 180 -11.42 -6.36 -4.12
N ASN A 181 -12.66 -6.87 -4.06
CA ASN A 181 -13.31 -7.55 -5.18
C ASN A 181 -13.57 -6.60 -6.34
N LEU A 182 -13.99 -5.36 -6.04
CA LEU A 182 -14.10 -4.29 -7.01
C LEU A 182 -12.75 -4.02 -7.70
N TYR A 183 -11.66 -3.99 -6.94
CA TYR A 183 -10.34 -3.72 -7.51
C TYR A 183 -9.86 -4.86 -8.42
N VAL A 184 -10.15 -6.12 -8.06
CA VAL A 184 -9.97 -7.28 -8.94
C VAL A 184 -10.78 -7.12 -10.23
N LYS A 185 -12.06 -6.73 -10.14
CA LYS A 185 -12.93 -6.53 -11.31
C LYS A 185 -12.44 -5.41 -12.23
N ILE A 186 -11.98 -4.29 -11.68
CA ILE A 186 -11.47 -3.15 -12.45
C ILE A 186 -10.16 -3.48 -13.16
N THR A 187 -9.25 -4.15 -12.45
CA THR A 187 -7.88 -4.36 -12.94
C THR A 187 -7.70 -5.67 -13.69
N ASN A 188 -8.63 -6.61 -13.49
CA ASN A 188 -8.54 -8.00 -13.93
C ASN A 188 -7.23 -8.67 -13.47
N LYS A 189 -6.78 -8.35 -12.25
CA LYS A 189 -5.54 -8.84 -11.66
C LYS A 189 -5.75 -9.38 -10.25
N PRO A 190 -4.94 -10.36 -9.82
CA PRO A 190 -4.91 -10.77 -8.42
C PRO A 190 -4.60 -9.57 -7.51
N VAL A 191 -5.48 -9.33 -6.54
CA VAL A 191 -5.27 -8.35 -5.47
C VAL A 191 -4.88 -9.10 -4.19
N ILE A 192 -3.68 -8.83 -3.70
CA ILE A 192 -3.08 -9.45 -2.53
C ILE A 192 -3.25 -8.48 -1.35
N PRO A 193 -4.17 -8.75 -0.40
CA PRO A 193 -4.33 -7.93 0.78
C PRO A 193 -3.13 -8.05 1.74
N GLY A 194 -2.92 -7.03 2.56
CA GLY A 194 -1.85 -6.93 3.56
C GLY A 194 -2.17 -5.89 4.63
N LEU A 195 -1.68 -6.09 5.86
CA LEU A 195 -2.13 -5.39 7.08
C LEU A 195 -2.36 -3.85 7.04
N ASN A 196 -3.61 -3.49 7.41
CA ASN A 196 -4.16 -2.25 8.00
C ASN A 196 -5.13 -1.45 7.09
N ALA A 197 -6.29 -1.11 7.67
CA ALA A 197 -7.48 -0.53 7.07
C ALA A 197 -7.47 1.00 7.11
N ARG A 198 -7.90 1.64 6.01
CA ARG A 198 -8.11 3.09 5.97
C ARG A 198 -9.59 3.48 5.97
N LEU A 199 -10.51 2.53 6.04
CA LEU A 199 -11.97 2.79 6.06
C LEU A 199 -12.59 2.81 7.47
N LEU A 200 -11.91 3.41 8.46
CA LEU A 200 -12.36 3.34 9.87
C LEU A 200 -13.70 4.06 10.11
N VAL A 201 -14.03 5.10 9.36
CA VAL A 201 -15.29 5.85 9.55
C VAL A 201 -16.50 5.04 9.09
N ASP A 202 -16.48 4.54 7.84
CA ASP A 202 -17.56 3.72 7.26
C ASP A 202 -17.82 2.41 8.02
N LYS A 203 -16.79 1.89 8.70
CA LYS A 203 -16.89 0.67 9.51
C LYS A 203 -17.25 0.96 10.97
N GLY A 204 -17.52 2.22 11.31
CA GLY A 204 -17.89 2.64 12.66
C GLY A 204 -16.76 2.52 13.68
N LEU A 205 -15.51 2.58 13.23
CA LEU A 205 -14.29 2.50 14.03
C LEU A 205 -13.65 3.88 14.29
N ALA A 206 -14.15 4.93 13.65
CA ALA A 206 -13.70 6.30 13.84
C ALA A 206 -14.85 7.30 13.63
N ILE A 207 -14.72 8.48 14.25
CA ILE A 207 -15.53 9.65 13.90
C ILE A 207 -14.66 10.57 13.06
N GLU A 208 -15.15 10.93 11.87
CA GLU A 208 -14.51 11.94 11.06
C GLU A 208 -14.70 13.32 11.69
N VAL A 209 -13.60 14.07 11.79
CA VAL A 209 -13.67 15.51 12.07
C VAL A 209 -13.91 16.24 10.76
N GLU A 210 -15.09 16.85 10.63
CA GLU A 210 -15.41 17.65 9.44
C GLU A 210 -14.44 18.83 9.31
N ARG A 211 -13.97 19.04 8.07
CA ARG A 211 -13.17 20.20 7.68
C ARG A 211 -14.07 21.29 7.12
N GLU A 212 -13.66 22.53 7.34
CA GLU A 212 -14.26 23.72 6.71
C GLU A 212 -13.99 23.70 5.18
N GLU A 213 -14.63 24.59 4.42
CA GLU A 213 -14.49 24.63 2.94
C GLU A 213 -13.05 24.87 2.46
N ASP A 214 -12.22 25.52 3.28
CA ASP A 214 -10.79 25.74 3.00
C ASP A 214 -9.90 24.55 3.39
N GLY A 215 -10.49 23.45 3.86
CA GLY A 215 -9.82 22.22 4.28
C GLY A 215 -9.21 22.27 5.69
N SER A 216 -9.40 23.37 6.43
CA SER A 216 -8.89 23.53 7.79
C SER A 216 -9.77 22.84 8.83
N PHE A 217 -9.18 22.54 9.99
CA PHE A 217 -9.91 21.99 11.13
C PHE A 217 -10.40 23.10 12.05
N ASN A 218 -11.66 23.01 12.47
CA ASN A 218 -12.25 23.88 13.47
C ASN A 218 -12.03 23.33 14.88
N ARG A 219 -11.56 24.17 15.81
CA ARG A 219 -11.37 23.82 17.23
C ARG A 219 -12.64 23.22 17.86
N ASN A 220 -13.80 23.81 17.57
CA ASN A 220 -15.08 23.35 18.11
C ASN A 220 -15.49 22.00 17.49
N GLY A 221 -15.26 21.82 16.19
CA GLY A 221 -15.51 20.55 15.48
C GLY A 221 -14.66 19.41 16.04
N VAL A 222 -13.37 19.66 16.28
CA VAL A 222 -12.46 18.68 16.94
C VAL A 222 -12.98 18.34 18.34
N ALA A 223 -13.30 19.34 19.16
CA ALA A 223 -13.78 19.11 20.52
C ALA A 223 -15.11 18.34 20.56
N GLN A 224 -16.02 18.63 19.62
CA GLN A 224 -17.29 17.92 19.50
C GLN A 224 -17.09 16.46 19.08
N CYS A 225 -16.20 16.19 18.11
CA CYS A 225 -15.88 14.83 17.70
C CYS A 225 -15.25 14.03 18.83
N LEU A 226 -14.34 14.65 19.60
CA LEU A 226 -13.78 14.03 20.80
C LEU A 226 -14.87 13.68 21.82
N ARG A 227 -15.81 14.59 22.11
CA ARG A 227 -16.92 14.27 23.02
C ARG A 227 -17.79 13.14 22.47
N ARG A 228 -18.17 13.17 21.19
CA ARG A 228 -18.96 12.09 20.57
C ARG A 228 -18.24 10.74 20.59
N ALA A 229 -16.91 10.74 20.46
CA ALA A 229 -16.11 9.53 20.50
C ALA A 229 -15.96 8.98 21.92
N MET A 230 -15.88 9.87 22.92
CA MET A 230 -15.61 9.50 24.32
C MET A 230 -16.87 9.39 25.19
N GLU A 231 -17.98 10.00 24.78
CA GLU A 231 -19.21 10.15 25.56
C GLU A 231 -20.46 9.80 24.73
N GLY A 232 -21.48 9.23 25.37
CA GLY A 232 -22.79 8.99 24.76
C GLY A 232 -22.88 7.73 23.89
N ALA A 233 -24.05 7.54 23.26
CA ALA A 233 -24.40 6.30 22.56
C ALA A 233 -23.58 6.04 21.28
N GLU A 234 -23.05 7.09 20.65
CA GLU A 234 -22.19 6.96 19.47
C GLU A 234 -20.79 6.43 19.86
N GLY A 235 -20.18 7.00 20.91
CA GLY A 235 -18.92 6.52 21.46
C GLY A 235 -18.99 5.07 21.94
N GLU A 236 -20.09 4.65 22.56
CA GLU A 236 -20.27 3.25 22.96
C GLU A 236 -20.33 2.31 21.74
N ARG A 237 -21.00 2.71 20.66
CA ARG A 237 -20.99 1.95 19.39
C ARG A 237 -19.59 1.87 18.79
N LEU A 238 -18.82 2.98 18.78
CA LEU A 238 -17.43 2.97 18.31
C LEU A 238 -16.58 2.00 19.13
N LYS A 239 -16.77 1.96 20.45
CA LYS A 239 -16.00 1.09 21.33
C LYS A 239 -16.28 -0.39 21.04
N VAL A 240 -17.56 -0.78 20.92
CA VAL A 240 -17.94 -2.15 20.52
C VAL A 240 -17.32 -2.51 19.17
N ARG A 241 -17.40 -1.62 18.18
CA ARG A 241 -16.76 -1.84 16.87
C ARG A 241 -15.25 -1.94 16.97
N ALA A 242 -14.61 -1.09 17.78
CA ALA A 242 -13.17 -1.11 17.99
C ALA A 242 -12.71 -2.42 18.64
N GLU A 243 -13.51 -2.99 19.54
CA GLU A 243 -13.28 -4.32 20.12
C GLU A 243 -13.42 -5.43 19.06
N GLU A 244 -14.44 -5.38 18.20
CA GLU A 244 -14.59 -6.30 17.06
C GLU A 244 -13.40 -6.22 16.10
N ALA A 245 -12.98 -5.01 15.73
CA ALA A 245 -11.81 -4.80 14.87
C ALA A 245 -10.50 -5.20 15.56
N ALA A 246 -10.38 -4.99 16.87
CA ALA A 246 -9.24 -5.46 17.63
C ALA A 246 -9.13 -6.99 17.58
N ALA A 247 -10.23 -7.74 17.56
CA ALA A 247 -10.19 -9.18 17.36
C ALA A 247 -9.55 -9.57 16.01
N ILE A 248 -9.86 -8.83 14.94
CA ILE A 248 -9.26 -9.05 13.61
C ILE A 248 -7.77 -8.67 13.61
N PHE A 249 -7.42 -7.49 14.10
CA PHE A 249 -6.04 -6.98 14.05
C PHE A 249 -5.10 -7.69 15.02
N SER A 250 -5.64 -8.28 16.10
CA SER A 250 -4.87 -9.09 17.05
C SER A 250 -4.79 -10.57 16.68
N ASP A 251 -5.57 -11.04 15.70
CA ASP A 251 -5.52 -12.42 15.22
C ASP A 251 -4.24 -12.68 14.43
N ARG A 252 -3.20 -13.12 15.15
CA ARG A 252 -1.91 -13.48 14.56
C ARG A 252 -2.02 -14.58 13.51
N LYS A 253 -2.92 -15.55 13.67
CA LYS A 253 -3.06 -16.65 12.70
C LYS A 253 -3.57 -16.12 11.37
N LEU A 254 -4.56 -15.22 11.41
CA LEU A 254 -5.05 -14.54 10.23
C LEU A 254 -3.95 -13.73 9.54
N GLN A 255 -3.15 -12.98 10.31
CA GLN A 255 -2.05 -12.20 9.75
C GLN A 255 -0.95 -13.07 9.14
N ASP A 256 -0.59 -14.16 9.80
CA ASP A 256 0.37 -15.13 9.30
C ASP A 256 -0.15 -15.81 8.02
N GLN A 257 -1.46 -16.06 7.92
CA GLN A 257 -2.08 -16.62 6.72
C GLN A 257 -1.99 -15.66 5.53
N TYR A 258 -2.25 -14.36 5.72
CA TYR A 258 -2.07 -13.37 4.64
C TYR A 258 -0.64 -13.37 4.09
N VAL A 259 0.36 -13.44 4.98
CA VAL A 259 1.77 -13.51 4.59
C VAL A 259 2.06 -14.84 3.89
N ALA A 260 1.54 -15.96 4.41
CA ALA A 260 1.74 -17.28 3.81
C ALA A 260 1.15 -17.36 2.39
N ASP A 261 -0.05 -16.82 2.18
CA ASP A 261 -0.70 -16.75 0.87
C ASP A 261 0.10 -15.89 -0.11
N PHE A 262 0.66 -14.77 0.36
CA PHE A 262 1.53 -13.93 -0.46
C PHE A 262 2.83 -14.68 -0.83
N VAL A 263 3.49 -15.33 0.14
CA VAL A 263 4.70 -16.11 -0.15
C VAL A 263 4.41 -17.29 -1.10
N ASP A 264 3.25 -17.94 -0.97
CA ASP A 264 2.81 -18.97 -1.90
C ASP A 264 2.65 -18.43 -3.33
N TYR A 265 2.05 -17.24 -3.47
CA TYR A 265 1.96 -16.54 -4.76
C TYR A 265 3.35 -16.23 -5.34
N LEU A 266 4.27 -15.71 -4.53
CA LEU A 266 5.64 -15.39 -4.97
C LEU A 266 6.40 -16.65 -5.44
N ARG A 267 6.17 -17.81 -4.79
CA ARG A 267 6.80 -19.09 -5.14
C ARG A 267 6.21 -19.71 -6.40
N LYS A 268 4.90 -19.65 -6.57
CA LYS A 268 4.19 -20.32 -7.67
C LYS A 268 4.15 -19.49 -8.95
N GLY A 269 4.33 -18.17 -8.85
CA GLY A 269 4.12 -17.29 -9.99
C GLY A 269 2.65 -16.93 -10.18
N PRO A 270 2.35 -16.06 -11.16
CA PRO A 270 0.98 -15.79 -11.57
C PRO A 270 0.32 -17.10 -12.04
N ARG A 271 -0.86 -17.42 -11.48
CA ARG A 271 -1.64 -18.57 -11.94
C ARG A 271 -2.11 -18.28 -13.36
N LYS A 272 -1.78 -19.17 -14.31
CA LYS A 272 -2.25 -19.11 -15.70
C LYS A 272 -3.77 -19.28 -15.78
#